data_AF-A0A7K3LRG5-F1
#
_entry.id   AF-A0A7K3LRG5-F1
#
_cell.length_a   1.000
_cell.length_b   1.000
_cell.length_c   1.000
_cell.angle_alpha   90.00
_cell.angle_beta   90.00
_cell.angle_gamma   90.00
#
_symmetry.space_group_name_H-M   'P 1'
#
loop_
_entity.id
_entity.type
_entity.pdbx_description
1 polymer ?
#
loop_
_entity_poly.entity_id
_entity_poly.type
_entity_poly.pdbx_seq_one_letter_code
_entity_poly.pdbx_strand_id
1 'polypeptide(L)'
;MSPVRRGEKLPIFNRLGVLRAERRMSRAQLAELVGVNVQTVGALERGDHYPSLDLAFRICDVFDLPVEAVFSRSEFGAMSAELYRRPVPDAGTPT
;
A
#
# COMPACT_ATOMS: atom_id res chain seq x y z
N MET A 1 12.18 0.29 -22.83
CA MET A 1 12.60 0.11 -21.43
C MET A 1 12.10 -1.24 -20.97
N SER A 2 13.01 -2.22 -20.80
CA SER A 2 12.63 -3.54 -20.27
C SER A 2 12.23 -3.40 -18.80
N PRO A 3 11.09 -3.94 -18.36
CA PRO A 3 10.74 -3.88 -16.96
C PRO A 3 11.73 -4.78 -16.21
N VAL A 4 12.42 -4.20 -15.23
CA VAL A 4 13.25 -4.95 -14.29
C VAL A 4 12.32 -5.96 -13.61
N ARG A 5 12.40 -7.24 -13.99
CA ARG A 5 11.84 -8.34 -13.20
C ARG A 5 12.63 -8.38 -11.90
N ARG A 6 12.23 -7.56 -10.92
CA ARG A 6 12.77 -7.62 -9.56
C ARG A 6 12.35 -8.97 -9.00
N GLY A 7 13.34 -9.82 -8.76
CA GLY A 7 13.14 -11.22 -8.37
C GLY A 7 12.26 -11.36 -7.14
N GLU A 8 11.68 -12.56 -6.99
CA GLU A 8 10.80 -13.04 -5.92
C GLU A 8 11.23 -12.71 -4.47
N LYS A 9 12.43 -12.18 -4.25
CA LYS A 9 13.07 -12.04 -2.94
C LYS A 9 12.58 -10.85 -2.11
N LEU A 10 11.88 -9.86 -2.67
CA LEU A 10 11.44 -8.68 -1.91
C LEU A 10 10.11 -8.11 -2.45
N PRO A 11 8.95 -8.70 -2.09
CA PRO A 11 7.66 -8.18 -2.51
C PRO A 11 7.41 -6.76 -1.99
N ILE A 12 6.61 -5.99 -2.73
CA ILE A 12 6.08 -4.69 -2.29
C ILE A 12 4.56 -4.83 -2.22
N PHE A 13 4.03 -4.79 -1.01
CA PHE A 13 2.60 -4.72 -0.73
C PHE A 13 2.15 -3.27 -0.75
N ASN A 14 0.87 -3.03 -1.03
CA ASN A 14 0.30 -1.69 -1.07
C ASN A 14 -1.10 -1.66 -0.44
N ARG A 15 -1.53 -0.49 0.02
CA ARG A 15 -2.89 -0.22 0.53
C ARG A 15 -3.78 0.55 -0.45
N LEU A 16 -3.40 0.64 -1.72
CA LEU A 16 -4.08 1.48 -2.73
C LEU A 16 -5.60 1.26 -2.75
N GLY A 17 -6.04 -0.01 -2.76
CA GLY A 17 -7.46 -0.35 -2.79
C GLY A 17 -8.23 0.16 -1.55
N VAL A 18 -7.63 0.03 -0.36
CA VAL A 18 -8.21 0.49 0.92
C VAL A 18 -8.25 2.01 0.96
N LEU A 19 -7.12 2.67 0.69
CA LEU A 19 -7.01 4.13 0.70
C LEU A 19 -7.96 4.80 -0.29
N ARG A 20 -8.13 4.20 -1.48
CA ARG A 20 -9.15 4.66 -2.42
C ARG A 20 -10.57 4.49 -1.88
N ALA A 21 -10.88 3.34 -1.28
CA ALA A 21 -12.21 3.08 -0.74
C ALA A 21 -12.57 4.07 0.38
N GLU A 22 -11.62 4.38 1.28
CA GLU A 22 -11.76 5.40 2.33
C GLU A 22 -12.14 6.77 1.75
N ARG A 23 -11.56 7.14 0.60
CA ARG A 23 -11.83 8.41 -0.10
C ARG A 23 -12.96 8.33 -1.12
N ARG A 24 -13.67 7.20 -1.22
CA ARG A 24 -14.67 6.93 -2.28
C ARG A 24 -14.14 7.20 -3.70
N MET A 25 -12.85 6.92 -3.90
CA MET A 25 -12.12 7.22 -5.13
C MET A 25 -12.10 6.01 -6.06
N SER A 26 -12.51 6.21 -7.31
CA SER A 26 -12.40 5.19 -8.36
C SER A 26 -10.95 5.01 -8.84
N ARG A 27 -10.66 3.88 -9.50
CA ARG A 27 -9.35 3.67 -10.14
C ARG A 27 -9.08 4.71 -11.24
N ALA A 28 -10.11 5.14 -11.95
CA ALA A 28 -9.99 6.13 -13.02
C ALA A 28 -9.56 7.50 -12.48
N GLN A 29 -10.17 7.93 -11.36
CA GLN A 29 -9.79 9.18 -10.69
C GLN A 29 -8.35 9.13 -10.17
N LEU A 30 -7.94 8.03 -9.53
CA LEU A 30 -6.54 7.92 -9.10
C LEU A 30 -5.59 7.95 -10.29
N ALA A 31 -5.91 7.23 -11.37
CA ALA A 31 -5.11 7.18 -12.58
C ALA A 31 -4.93 8.56 -13.23
N GLU A 32 -5.99 9.36 -13.27
CA GLU A 32 -5.97 10.74 -13.74
C GLU A 32 -5.05 11.62 -12.87
N LEU A 33 -5.23 11.59 -11.54
CA LEU A 33 -4.42 12.37 -10.60
C LEU A 33 -2.93 12.03 -10.66
N VAL A 34 -2.60 10.76 -10.89
CA VAL A 34 -1.21 10.28 -10.99
C VAL A 34 -0.79 10.02 -12.44
N GLY A 35 -1.46 10.62 -13.44
CA GLY A 35 -1.02 10.63 -14.84
C GLY A 35 -0.64 9.26 -15.43
N VAL A 36 -1.40 8.21 -15.11
CA VAL A 36 -1.25 6.85 -15.67
C VAL A 36 -2.56 6.34 -16.24
N ASN A 37 -2.55 5.18 -16.90
CA ASN A 37 -3.79 4.55 -17.33
C ASN A 37 -4.47 3.79 -16.16
N VAL A 38 -5.78 3.59 -16.27
CA VAL A 38 -6.58 2.91 -15.23
C VAL A 38 -6.12 1.46 -14.99
N GLN A 39 -5.60 0.79 -16.01
CA GLN A 39 -5.09 -0.58 -15.92
C GLN A 39 -3.82 -0.65 -15.06
N THR A 40 -2.97 0.39 -15.10
CA THR A 40 -1.77 0.53 -14.25
C THR A 40 -2.19 0.55 -12.79
N VAL A 41 -3.20 1.33 -12.41
CA VAL A 41 -3.73 1.34 -11.03
C VAL A 41 -4.24 -0.05 -10.64
N GLY A 42 -4.99 -0.72 -11.53
CA GLY A 42 -5.47 -2.07 -11.28
C GLY A 42 -4.33 -3.10 -11.10
N ALA A 43 -3.27 -3.01 -11.90
CA ALA A 43 -2.10 -3.88 -11.81
C ALA A 43 -1.28 -3.62 -10.52
N LEU A 44 -1.13 -2.35 -10.13
CA LEU A 44 -0.50 -1.97 -8.87
C LEU A 44 -1.25 -2.57 -7.68
N GLU A 45 -2.58 -2.45 -7.63
CA GLU A 45 -3.41 -2.98 -6.54
C GLU A 45 -3.31 -4.49 -6.38
N ARG A 46 -3.18 -5.23 -7.49
CA ARG A 46 -2.98 -6.69 -7.45
C ARG A 46 -1.54 -7.09 -7.13
N GLY A 47 -0.60 -6.14 -7.13
CA GLY A 47 0.82 -6.42 -6.97
C GLY A 47 1.49 -7.00 -8.22
N ASP A 48 0.81 -6.97 -9.38
CA ASP A 48 1.33 -7.50 -10.65
C ASP A 48 2.57 -6.71 -11.11
N HIS A 49 2.64 -5.43 -10.74
CA HIS A 49 3.72 -4.50 -11.10
C HIS A 49 4.09 -3.63 -9.90
N TYR A 50 5.36 -3.26 -9.82
CA TYR A 50 5.84 -2.28 -8.84
C TYR A 50 5.91 -0.88 -9.48
N PRO A 51 5.50 0.17 -8.76
CA PRO A 51 5.59 1.53 -9.27
C PRO A 51 7.06 1.94 -9.42
N SER A 52 7.31 2.91 -10.31
CA SER A 52 8.54 3.70 -10.23
C SER A 52 8.56 4.49 -8.92
N LEU A 53 9.72 4.97 -8.49
CA LEU A 53 9.82 5.81 -7.30
C LEU A 53 8.98 7.10 -7.45
N ASP A 54 9.03 7.72 -8.62
CA ASP A 54 8.19 8.87 -8.97
C ASP A 54 6.69 8.57 -8.84
N LEU A 55 6.21 7.46 -9.41
CA LEU A 55 4.80 7.09 -9.31
C LEU A 55 4.39 6.80 -7.86
N ALA A 56 5.27 6.17 -7.08
CA ALA A 56 5.02 5.94 -5.66
C ALA A 56 4.84 7.26 -4.89
N PHE A 57 5.70 8.25 -5.12
CA PHE A 57 5.57 9.56 -4.46
C PHE A 57 4.33 10.32 -4.90
N ARG A 58 3.98 10.32 -6.19
CA ARG A 58 2.74 10.97 -6.66
C ARG A 58 1.48 10.32 -6.07
N ILE A 59 1.51 8.99 -5.88
CA ILE A 59 0.44 8.28 -5.15
C ILE A 59 0.40 8.75 -3.68
N CYS A 60 1.56 8.86 -3.02
CA CYS A 60 1.66 9.34 -1.64
C CYS A 60 1.08 10.74 -1.48
N ASP A 61 1.37 11.65 -2.43
CA ASP A 61 0.84 13.02 -2.44
C ASP A 61 -0.69 13.04 -2.60
N VAL A 62 -1.25 12.19 -3.48
CA VAL A 62 -2.71 12.07 -3.66
C VAL A 62 -3.39 11.60 -2.36
N PHE A 63 -2.73 10.75 -1.59
CA PHE A 63 -3.25 10.27 -0.32
C PHE A 63 -2.80 11.09 0.89
N ASP A 64 -1.94 12.10 0.74
CA ASP A 64 -1.36 12.86 1.84
C ASP A 64 -0.82 11.94 2.96
N LEU A 65 -0.04 10.93 2.55
CA LEU A 65 0.49 9.89 3.43
C LEU A 65 1.96 9.60 3.11
N PRO A 66 2.77 9.21 4.11
CA PRO A 66 4.14 8.76 3.88
C PRO A 66 4.17 7.43 3.12
N VAL A 67 5.32 7.13 2.49
CA VAL A 67 5.49 5.94 1.64
C VAL A 67 5.21 4.65 2.40
N GLU A 68 5.58 4.56 3.68
CA GLU A 68 5.39 3.39 4.54
C GLU A 68 3.93 3.13 4.90
N ALA A 69 3.07 4.16 4.83
CA ALA A 69 1.63 4.01 5.04
C ALA A 69 0.93 3.49 3.76
N VAL A 70 1.53 3.74 2.58
CA VAL A 70 0.97 3.33 1.28
C VAL A 70 1.54 2.00 0.82
N PHE A 71 2.84 1.77 1.03
CA PHE A 71 3.61 0.62 0.56
C PHE A 71 4.42 -0.02 1.68
N SER A 72 4.61 -1.34 1.64
CA SER A 72 5.37 -2.07 2.65
C SER A 72 6.11 -3.27 2.06
N ARG A 73 7.18 -3.70 2.74
CA ARG A 73 7.88 -4.97 2.47
C ARG A 73 7.20 -6.18 3.11
N SER A 74 6.23 -5.95 3.98
CA SER A 74 5.43 -6.97 4.65
C SER A 74 3.95 -6.75 4.35
N GLU A 75 3.17 -7.82 4.37
CA GLU A 75 1.72 -7.72 4.20
C GLU A 75 1.12 -6.76 5.24
N PHE A 76 0.09 -6.03 4.80
CA PHE A 76 -0.66 -5.18 5.69
C PHE A 76 -1.69 -6.00 6.47
N GLY A 77 -1.63 -5.92 7.79
CA GLY A 77 -2.63 -6.53 8.65
C GLY A 77 -4.01 -5.87 8.53
N ALA A 78 -5.05 -6.58 8.97
CA ALA A 78 -6.37 -5.99 9.12
C ALA A 78 -6.35 -4.88 10.18
N MET A 79 -6.98 -3.73 9.89
CA MET A 79 -7.04 -2.61 10.83
C MET A 79 -7.72 -2.98 12.15
N SER A 80 -8.72 -3.85 12.11
CA SER A 80 -9.35 -4.39 13.32
C SER A 80 -8.38 -5.19 14.19
N ALA A 81 -7.43 -5.91 13.58
CA ALA A 81 -6.44 -6.69 14.33
C ALA A 81 -5.38 -5.80 14.99
N GLU A 82 -5.10 -4.63 14.44
CA GLU A 82 -4.23 -3.62 15.06
C GLU A 82 -4.95 -2.88 16.20
N LEU A 83 -6.20 -2.45 15.97
CA LEU A 83 -6.98 -1.67 16.93
C LEU A 83 -7.46 -2.48 18.14
N TYR A 84 -7.83 -3.75 17.94
CA TYR A 84 -8.36 -4.64 19.00
C TYR A 84 -7.36 -5.69 19.46
N ARG A 85 -6.06 -5.50 19.21
CA ARG A 85 -5.04 -6.36 19.80
C ARG A 85 -5.15 -6.24 21.32
N ARG A 86 -5.77 -7.24 21.96
CA ARG A 86 -5.88 -7.30 23.42
C ARG A 86 -4.45 -7.23 23.96
N PRO A 87 -4.09 -6.23 24.79
CA PRO A 87 -2.81 -6.29 25.48
C PRO A 87 -2.80 -7.61 26.24
N VAL A 88 -1.81 -8.46 25.94
CA VAL A 88 -1.52 -9.60 26.80
C VAL A 88 -1.24 -8.96 28.17
N PRO A 89 -2.03 -9.26 29.23
CA PRO A 89 -1.68 -8.76 30.54
C PRO A 89 -0.27 -9.22 30.82
N ASP A 90 0.62 -8.25 31.07
CA ASP A 90 2.01 -8.50 31.41
C ASP A 90 2.01 -9.54 32.53
N ALA A 91 2.47 -10.75 32.22
CA ALA A 91 2.52 -11.83 33.20
C ALA A 91 3.60 -11.41 34.18
N GLY A 92 3.16 -10.75 35.26
CA GLY A 92 4.00 -10.05 36.21
C GLY A 92 5.28 -10.81 36.50
N THR A 93 6.41 -10.13 36.30
CA THR A 93 7.70 -10.63 36.74
C THR A 93 7.61 -10.86 38.26
N PRO A 94 7.80 -12.10 38.77
CA PRO A 94 7.89 -12.29 40.20
C PRO A 94 9.19 -11.63 40.67
N THR A 95 9.04 -10.63 41.53
CA THR A 95 10.10 -9.95 42.29
C THR A 95 10.92 -10.93 43.12
#